data_AF-A0AAU8H559-F1
#
_entry.id   AF-A0AAU8H559-F1
#
_cell.length_a   1.000
_cell.length_b   1.000
_cell.length_c   1.000
_cell.angle_alpha   90.00
_cell.angle_beta   90.00
_cell.angle_gamma   90.00
#
_symmetry.space_group_name_H-M   'P 1'
#
loop_
_entity.id
_entity.type
_entity.pdbx_description
1 polymer ?
#
loop_
_entity_poly.entity_id
_entity_poly.type
_entity_poly.pdbx_seq_one_letter_code
_entity_poly.pdbx_strand_id
1 'polypeptide(L)' 'MSSHGPVPPVWTCGGCGGPWPCETRRRELRAEFADARVSLALYLGAQLARAAEDLHQVPAGTLHRRFLGWLR' A
#
# COMPACT_ATOMS: atom_id res chain seq x y z
N MET A 1 -2.16 -1.21 -16.43
CA MET A 1 -2.16 -0.22 -15.34
C MET A 1 -3.31 -0.58 -14.42
N SER A 2 -3.06 -0.83 -13.13
CA SER A 2 -4.14 -1.18 -12.20
C SER A 2 -5.04 0.03 -11.95
N SER A 3 -6.35 -0.17 -12.02
CA SER A 3 -7.34 0.84 -11.60
C SER A 3 -7.32 1.06 -10.08
N HIS A 4 -6.68 0.19 -9.30
CA HIS A 4 -6.59 0.26 -7.84
C HIS A 4 -5.32 0.94 -7.33
N GLY A 5 -4.91 2.04 -7.97
CA GLY A 5 -3.78 2.88 -7.55
C GLY A 5 -4.06 3.71 -6.28
N PRO A 6 -3.00 4.22 -5.61
CA PRO A 6 -3.15 5.13 -4.48
C PRO A 6 -3.60 6.53 -4.94
N VAL A 7 -4.39 7.20 -4.10
CA VAL A 7 -4.80 8.61 -4.28
C VAL A 7 -4.28 9.44 -3.10
N PRO A 8 -3.07 10.00 -3.18
CA PRO A 8 -2.57 10.98 -2.20
C PRO A 8 -3.37 12.29 -2.25
N PRO A 9 -3.41 13.08 -1.15
CA PRO A 9 -2.80 12.80 0.15
C PRO A 9 -3.70 11.96 1.07
N VAL A 10 -4.89 11.54 0.62
CA VAL A 10 -5.85 10.79 1.46
C VAL A 10 -5.48 9.30 1.53
N TRP A 11 -4.67 8.82 0.59
CA TRP A 11 -4.25 7.44 0.42
C TRP A 11 -5.42 6.47 0.29
N THR A 12 -6.50 6.89 -0.36
CA THR A 12 -7.58 5.98 -0.78
C THR A 12 -7.21 5.27 -2.08
N CYS A 13 -7.94 4.20 -2.38
CA CYS A 13 -7.78 3.44 -3.61
C CYS A 13 -8.62 4.06 -4.72
N GLY A 14 -8.00 4.41 -5.85
CA GLY A 14 -8.69 5.01 -6.99
C GLY A 14 -9.80 4.12 -7.60
N GLY A 15 -9.68 2.80 -7.47
CA GLY A 15 -10.66 1.87 -8.04
C GLY A 15 -11.90 1.61 -7.17
N CYS A 16 -11.76 1.61 -5.84
CA CYS A 16 -12.84 1.20 -4.94
C CYS A 16 -13.11 2.16 -3.76
N GLY A 17 -12.39 3.28 -3.67
CA GLY A 17 -12.55 4.29 -2.61
C GLY A 17 -12.05 3.89 -1.21
N GLY A 18 -11.82 2.60 -0.95
CA GLY A 18 -11.32 2.10 0.33
C GLY A 18 -9.85 2.47 0.61
N PRO A 19 -9.31 2.15 1.80
CA PRO A 19 -7.91 2.44 2.14
C PRO A 19 -6.95 1.71 1.21
N TRP A 20 -6.04 2.44 0.55
CA TRP A 20 -4.97 1.85 -0.24
C TRP A 20 -3.80 1.33 0.64
N PRO A 21 -3.21 0.15 0.41
CA PRO A 21 -3.59 -0.85 -0.58
C PRO A 21 -4.88 -1.57 -0.16
N CYS A 22 -5.89 -1.53 -1.03
CA CYS A 22 -7.13 -2.29 -0.87
C CYS A 22 -6.88 -3.78 -1.17
N GLU A 23 -7.81 -4.66 -0.78
CA GLU A 23 -7.66 -6.11 -0.97
C GLU A 23 -7.34 -6.50 -2.43
N THR A 24 -8.04 -5.91 -3.41
CA THR A 24 -7.75 -6.13 -4.83
C THR A 24 -6.30 -5.76 -5.18
N ARG A 25 -5.84 -4.58 -4.76
CA ARG A 25 -4.47 -4.15 -5.05
C ARG A 25 -3.44 -5.02 -4.35
N ARG A 26 -3.71 -5.53 -3.16
CA ARG A 26 -2.81 -6.48 -2.47
C ARG A 26 -2.62 -7.76 -3.29
N ARG A 27 -3.70 -8.30 -3.85
CA ARG A 27 -3.65 -9.50 -4.72
C ARG A 27 -2.89 -9.23 -6.01
N GLU A 28 -3.18 -8.12 -6.67
CA GLU A 28 -2.45 -7.69 -7.88
C GLU A 28 -0.96 -7.52 -7.60
N LEU A 29 -0.58 -6.83 -6.51
CA LEU A 29 0.81 -6.65 -6.12
C LEU A 29 1.51 -7.99 -5.80
N ARG A 30 0.81 -8.95 -5.18
CA ARG A 30 1.38 -10.29 -4.97
C ARG A 30 1.63 -11.01 -6.29
N ALA A 31 0.72 -10.87 -7.27
CA ALA A 31 0.88 -11.47 -8.59
C ALA A 31 1.98 -10.78 -9.42
N GLU A 32 2.01 -9.44 -9.42
CA GLU A 32 3.01 -8.63 -10.12
C GLU A 32 4.45 -8.91 -9.62
N PHE A 33 4.59 -9.21 -8.33
CA PHE A 33 5.89 -9.47 -7.67
C PHE A 33 6.04 -10.93 -7.20
N ALA A 34 5.39 -11.89 -7.86
CA ALA A 34 5.37 -13.29 -7.43
C ALA A 34 6.78 -13.86 -7.15
N ASP A 35 7.75 -13.53 -8.01
CA ASP A 35 9.14 -13.98 -7.91
C ASP A 35 10.09 -12.92 -7.28
N ALA A 36 9.54 -11.81 -6.79
CA ALA A 36 10.30 -10.64 -6.36
C ALA A 36 9.80 -10.06 -5.03
N ARG A 37 9.63 -10.93 -4.02
CA ARG A 37 9.07 -10.56 -2.70
C ARG A 37 9.81 -9.42 -1.99
N VAL A 38 11.14 -9.36 -2.12
CA VAL A 38 11.95 -8.26 -1.57
C VAL A 38 11.60 -6.94 -2.26
N SER A 39 11.48 -6.95 -3.60
CA SER A 39 11.08 -5.78 -4.38
C SER A 39 9.68 -5.29 -4.00
N LEU A 40 8.75 -6.20 -3.73
CA LEU A 40 7.41 -5.83 -3.20
C LEU A 40 7.50 -5.11 -1.85
N ALA A 41 8.32 -5.63 -0.93
CA ALA A 41 8.52 -5.01 0.37
C ALA A 41 9.16 -3.61 0.26
N LEU A 42 10.14 -3.45 -0.63
CA LEU A 42 10.76 -2.14 -0.91
C LEU A 42 9.78 -1.15 -1.51
N TYR A 43 8.98 -1.59 -2.50
CA TYR A 43 7.93 -0.76 -3.10
C TYR A 43 6.93 -0.28 -2.04
N LEU A 44 6.41 -1.19 -1.21
CA LEU A 44 5.46 -0.84 -0.16
C LEU A 44 6.09 -0.03 0.97
N GLY A 45 7.38 -0.22 1.26
CA GLY A 45 8.14 0.60 2.20
C GLY A 45 8.28 2.05 1.73
N ALA A 46 8.60 2.27 0.46
CA ALA A 46 8.63 3.62 -0.13
C ALA A 46 7.24 4.28 -0.09
N GLN A 47 6.17 3.53 -0.39
CA GLN A 47 4.81 4.04 -0.32
C GLN A 47 4.38 4.33 1.12
N LEU A 48 4.79 3.51 2.10
CA LEU A 48 4.57 3.77 3.53
C LEU A 48 5.23 5.09 3.97
N ALA A 49 6.49 5.33 3.59
CA ALA A 49 7.21 6.55 3.95
C ALA A 49 6.46 7.81 3.46
N ARG A 50 6.05 7.81 2.19
CA ARG A 50 5.23 8.89 1.61
C ARG A 50 3.87 9.03 2.31
N ALA A 51 3.23 7.91 2.65
CA ALA A 51 1.95 7.93 3.35
C ALA A 51 2.06 8.45 4.78
N ALA A 52 3.20 8.24 5.44
CA ALA A 52 3.45 8.75 6.79
C ALA A 52 3.63 10.27 6.79
N GLU A 53 4.14 10.87 5.71
CA GLU A 53 4.20 12.32 5.53
C GLU A 53 2.79 12.92 5.41
N ASP A 54 1.95 12.36 4.53
CA ASP A 54 0.59 12.86 4.30
C ASP A 54 -0.37 12.57 5.47
N LEU A 55 -0.25 11.39 6.09
CA LEU A 55 -1.12 10.92 7.17
C LEU A 55 -0.44 10.99 8.55
N HIS A 56 0.27 12.09 8.83
CA HIS A 56 1.08 12.27 10.04
C HIS A 56 0.31 12.10 11.37
N GLN A 57 -1.01 12.34 11.38
CA GLN A 57 -1.87 12.08 12.53
C GLN A 57 -2.18 10.59 12.79
N VAL A 58 -1.92 9.70 11.81
CA VAL A 58 -2.19 8.27 11.94
C VAL A 58 -1.00 7.58 12.62
N PRO A 59 -1.22 6.77 13.68
CA PRO A 59 -0.13 6.08 14.35
C PRO A 59 0.70 5.21 13.39
N ALA A 60 2.03 5.29 13.50
CA ALA A 60 2.95 4.56 12.63
C ALA A 60 2.69 3.05 12.60
N GLY A 61 2.33 2.44 13.74
CA GLY A 61 1.99 1.02 13.81
C GLY A 61 0.74 0.65 12.98
N THR A 62 -0.22 1.56 12.85
CA THR A 62 -1.41 1.38 12.01
C THR A 62 -1.04 1.42 10.52
N LEU A 63 -0.20 2.39 10.11
CA LEU A 63 0.32 2.45 8.74
C LEU A 63 1.19 1.23 8.41
N HIS A 64 2.08 0.82 9.31
CA HIS A 64 2.91 -0.37 9.12
C HIS A 64 2.06 -1.63 8.89
N ARG A 65 1.05 -1.89 9.74
CA ARG A 65 0.14 -3.04 9.55
C ARG A 65 -0.64 -2.95 8.23
N ARG A 66 -1.05 -1.75 7.83
CA ARG A 66 -1.81 -1.52 6.59
C ARG A 66 -0.98 -1.82 5.33
N PHE A 67 0.27 -1.36 5.27
CA PHE A 67 1.12 -1.48 4.09
C PHE A 67 1.90 -2.81 4.08
N LEU A 68 2.48 -3.22 5.21
CA LEU A 68 3.41 -4.36 5.29
C LEU A 68 2.87 -5.55 6.07
N GLY A 69 1.82 -5.36 6.91
CA GLY A 69 1.33 -6.39 7.82
C GLY A 69 0.79 -7.66 7.15
N TRP A 70 0.43 -7.55 5.87
CA TRP A 70 -0.05 -8.67 5.06
C TRP A 70 1.04 -9.28 4.18
N LEU A 71 2.30 -8.85 4.22
CA LEU A 71 3.40 -9.45 3.44
C LEU A 71 3.93 -10.75 4.04
N ARG A 72 3.16 -11.44 4.88
CA ARG A 72 3.49 -12.78 5.38
C ARG A 72 3.16 -13.83 4.32
#